data_AF-A0A956Q9F9-F1
#
_entry.id   AF-A0A956Q9F9-F1
#
_cell.length_a   1.000
_cell.length_b   1.000
_cell.length_c   1.000
_cell.angle_alpha   90.00
_cell.angle_beta   90.00
_cell.angle_gamma   90.00
#
_symmetry.space_group_name_H-M   'P 1'
#
loop_
_entity.id
_entity.type
_entity.pdbx_description
1 polymer ?
#
loop_
_entity_poly.entity_id
_entity_poly.type
_entity_poly.pdbx_seq_one_letter_code
_entity_poly.pdbx_strand_id
1 'polypeptide(L)'
;MKRSCAALIFLVLVGCGGPTKPLPLATVEADTGMVRLRAEGVKIEPSTTPEHIPLGAWYCKMKRVHYARPDRGNGHCEICQMQLTHKEEK
;
A
#
# COMPACT_ATOMS: atom_id res chain seq x y z
N MET A 1 29.52 -34.68 -48.30
CA MET A 1 30.59 -33.89 -47.65
C MET A 1 29.90 -32.69 -47.01
N LYS A 2 29.34 -32.79 -45.80
CA LYS A 2 29.95 -32.59 -44.46
C LYS A 2 30.65 -31.23 -44.31
N ARG A 3 30.15 -30.45 -43.34
CA ARG A 3 30.71 -29.25 -42.66
C ARG A 3 30.28 -27.92 -43.29
N SER A 4 29.99 -26.84 -42.58
CA SER A 4 29.69 -26.56 -41.17
C SER A 4 29.40 -25.05 -41.21
N CYS A 5 28.15 -24.62 -41.05
CA CYS A 5 27.86 -23.21 -40.76
C CYS A 5 27.55 -23.11 -39.27
N ALA A 6 28.50 -22.51 -38.57
CA ALA A 6 28.37 -22.07 -37.20
C ALA A 6 27.20 -21.08 -37.10
N ALA A 7 26.11 -21.51 -36.47
CA ALA A 7 25.11 -20.62 -35.91
C ALA A 7 25.49 -20.41 -34.45
N LEU A 8 26.18 -19.30 -34.24
CA LEU A 8 26.31 -18.61 -32.97
C LEU A 8 24.91 -18.16 -32.48
N ILE A 9 24.84 -17.92 -31.17
CA ILE A 9 23.99 -16.92 -30.49
C ILE A 9 22.84 -17.44 -29.61
N PHE A 10 23.15 -17.41 -28.30
CA PHE A 10 22.37 -16.89 -27.17
C PHE A 10 21.08 -17.62 -26.74
N LEU A 11 21.02 -18.09 -25.49
CA LEU A 11 20.48 -17.36 -24.32
C LEU A 11 18.95 -17.16 -24.53
N VAL A 12 18.04 -17.77 -23.77
CA VAL A 12 17.59 -17.42 -22.40
C VAL A 12 16.43 -18.39 -22.11
N LEU A 13 16.53 -19.36 -21.18
CA LEU A 13 16.03 -19.33 -19.79
C LEU A 13 14.65 -18.67 -19.57
N VAL A 14 13.85 -19.27 -18.66
CA VAL A 14 12.69 -18.66 -17.94
C VAL A 14 11.40 -18.51 -18.79
N GLY A 15 10.20 -18.93 -18.40
CA GLY A 15 9.59 -19.28 -17.11
C GLY A 15 8.26 -18.51 -16.95
N CYS A 16 7.22 -19.19 -16.46
CA CYS A 16 6.12 -18.71 -15.60
C CYS A 16 5.24 -17.50 -16.01
N GLY A 17 3.93 -17.77 -16.19
CA GLY A 17 2.88 -17.28 -15.27
C GLY A 17 2.39 -15.82 -15.34
N GLY A 18 1.13 -15.66 -15.78
CA GLY A 18 0.16 -14.67 -15.26
C GLY A 18 0.28 -13.21 -15.72
N PRO A 19 -0.87 -12.53 -15.91
CA PRO A 19 -1.28 -11.65 -14.82
C PRO A 19 -2.79 -11.72 -14.53
N THR A 20 -3.15 -12.26 -13.37
CA THR A 20 -4.42 -11.94 -12.71
C THR A 20 -4.36 -10.48 -12.26
N LYS A 21 -5.16 -9.65 -12.93
CA LYS A 21 -5.35 -8.22 -12.65
C LYS A 21 -6.11 -8.06 -11.32
N PRO A 22 -5.52 -7.52 -10.25
CA PRO A 22 -6.28 -7.20 -9.05
C PRO A 22 -7.11 -5.94 -9.31
N LEU A 23 -8.40 -6.00 -8.97
CA LEU A 23 -9.30 -4.85 -8.96
C LEU A 23 -8.85 -3.84 -7.89
N PRO A 24 -8.95 -2.52 -8.12
CA PRO A 24 -8.44 -1.50 -7.21
C PRO A 24 -9.45 -1.25 -6.09
N LEU A 25 -9.43 -2.12 -5.07
CA LEU A 25 -10.03 -1.84 -3.77
C LEU A 25 -8.88 -1.64 -2.80
N ALA A 26 -8.53 -0.37 -2.55
CA ALA A 26 -7.53 0.08 -1.56
C ALA A 26 -6.47 -0.98 -1.22
N THR A 27 -5.59 -1.28 -2.18
CA THR A 27 -4.54 -2.27 -2.00
C THR A 27 -3.64 -1.78 -0.88
N VAL A 28 -3.68 -2.48 0.26
CA VAL A 28 -2.53 -2.57 1.17
C VAL A 28 -1.39 -3.10 0.30
N GLU A 29 -0.52 -2.21 -0.15
CA GLU A 29 0.68 -2.63 -0.87
C GLU A 29 1.51 -3.44 0.13
N ALA A 30 1.56 -4.75 -0.14
CA ALA A 30 2.01 -5.79 0.76
C ALA A 30 3.53 -5.80 1.00
N ASP A 31 4.22 -4.70 0.68
CA ASP A 31 5.68 -4.61 0.85
C ASP A 31 6.08 -4.21 2.28
N THR A 32 5.15 -3.62 3.06
CA THR A 32 5.42 -3.21 4.46
C THR A 32 4.29 -3.53 5.46
N GLY A 33 3.17 -4.10 5.01
CA GLY A 33 2.02 -4.38 5.88
C GLY A 33 1.33 -3.13 6.45
N MET A 34 1.66 -1.94 5.93
CA MET A 34 1.07 -0.65 6.32
C MET A 34 0.01 -0.19 5.32
N VAL A 35 -0.94 0.63 5.78
CA VAL A 35 -1.96 1.25 4.94
C VAL A 35 -1.34 2.39 4.13
N ARG A 36 -1.53 2.35 2.81
CA ARG A 36 -1.14 3.44 1.93
C ARG A 36 -2.10 4.62 2.09
N LEU A 37 -1.57 5.74 2.59
CA LEU A 37 -2.34 6.98 2.77
C LEU A 37 -2.26 7.86 1.52
N ARG A 38 -3.35 8.56 1.22
CA ARG A 38 -3.40 9.62 0.18
C ARG A 38 -3.21 10.99 0.83
N ALA A 39 -2.81 11.99 0.04
CA ALA A 39 -2.56 13.35 0.54
C ALA A 39 -3.81 13.97 1.19
N GLU A 40 -5.00 13.72 0.62
CA GLU A 40 -6.28 14.14 1.16
C GLU A 40 -6.79 13.27 2.34
N GLY A 41 -6.04 12.23 2.69
CA GLY A 41 -6.50 11.17 3.59
C GLY A 41 -7.30 10.10 2.87
N VAL A 42 -7.46 8.96 3.54
CA VAL A 42 -8.12 7.80 2.94
C VAL A 42 -9.03 7.13 3.96
N LYS A 43 -10.21 6.73 3.49
CA LYS A 43 -11.11 5.84 4.23
C LYS A 43 -10.55 4.42 4.19
N ILE A 44 -10.44 3.79 5.35
CA ILE A 44 -9.90 2.45 5.53
C ILE A 44 -11.05 1.48 5.78
N GLU A 45 -11.35 0.65 4.79
CA GLU A 45 -12.34 -0.42 4.85
C GLU A 45 -11.76 -1.75 4.35
N PRO A 46 -11.79 -2.83 5.14
CA PRO A 46 -12.28 -2.89 6.52
C PRO A 46 -11.42 -2.06 7.49
N SER A 47 -12.04 -1.53 8.55
CA SER A 47 -11.31 -0.74 9.56
C SER A 47 -10.16 -1.55 10.17
N THR A 48 -9.00 -0.94 10.33
CA THR A 48 -7.76 -1.60 10.75
C THR A 48 -7.29 -1.19 12.16
N THR A 49 -6.22 -1.77 12.68
CA THR A 49 -5.59 -1.35 13.94
C THR A 49 -4.60 -0.21 13.72
N PRO A 50 -4.31 0.62 14.74
CA PRO A 50 -3.31 1.69 14.64
C PRO A 50 -1.90 1.22 14.28
N GLU A 51 -1.59 -0.07 14.48
CA GLU A 51 -0.28 -0.66 14.13
C GLU A 51 0.01 -0.55 12.64
N HIS A 52 -1.01 -0.72 11.80
CA HIS A 52 -0.89 -0.66 10.33
C HIS A 52 -0.82 0.77 9.77
N ILE A 53 -0.97 1.79 10.61
CA ILE A 53 -0.84 3.18 10.17
C ILE A 53 0.64 3.55 10.12
N PRO A 54 1.16 4.20 9.07
CA PRO A 54 2.55 4.62 9.03
C PRO A 54 2.87 5.65 10.14
N LEU A 55 4.11 5.64 10.62
CA LEU A 55 4.61 6.65 11.56
C LEU A 55 4.54 8.05 10.95
N GLY A 56 4.34 9.07 11.79
CA GLY A 56 4.15 10.46 11.36
C GLY A 56 2.77 10.78 10.78
N ALA A 57 1.93 9.77 10.54
CA ALA A 57 0.59 9.99 10.02
C ALA A 57 -0.42 10.35 11.12
N TRP A 58 -1.53 10.94 10.68
CA TRP A 58 -2.66 11.31 11.51
C TRP A 58 -3.82 10.35 11.26
N TYR A 59 -4.39 9.78 12.31
CA TYR A 59 -5.42 8.77 12.19
C TYR A 59 -6.58 8.97 13.16
N CYS A 60 -7.75 8.49 12.80
CA CYS A 60 -8.91 8.52 13.68
C CYS A 60 -8.77 7.44 14.76
N LYS A 61 -8.44 7.84 15.99
CA LYS A 61 -8.27 6.94 17.13
C LYS A 61 -9.62 6.57 17.74
N MET A 62 -10.19 5.48 17.23
CA MET A 62 -11.33 4.77 17.82
C MET A 62 -10.91 3.34 18.23
N LYS A 63 -11.89 2.43 18.44
CA LYS A 63 -11.63 0.99 18.57
C LYS A 63 -10.90 0.41 17.34
N ARG A 64 -11.21 0.92 16.14
CA ARG A 64 -10.52 0.62 14.88
C ARG A 64 -10.36 1.89 14.06
N VAL A 65 -9.29 1.97 13.30
CA VAL A 65 -8.99 3.09 12.41
C VAL A 65 -9.74 2.90 11.10
N HIS A 66 -10.67 3.82 10.82
CA HIS A 66 -11.44 3.85 9.58
C HIS A 66 -11.01 5.01 8.66
N TYR A 67 -10.11 5.88 9.13
CA TYR A 67 -9.58 7.00 8.37
C TYR A 67 -8.18 7.35 8.86
N ALA A 68 -7.27 7.61 7.93
CA ALA A 68 -5.95 8.16 8.21
C ALA A 68 -5.45 9.00 7.03
N ARG A 69 -4.54 9.92 7.33
CA ARG A 69 -3.95 10.88 6.40
C ARG A 69 -2.49 11.17 6.80
N PRO A 70 -1.61 11.54 5.86
CA PRO A 70 -0.19 11.75 6.15
C PRO A 70 0.07 13.03 6.94
N ASP A 71 -0.77 14.06 6.81
CA ASP A 71 -0.61 15.36 7.46
C ASP A 71 -1.77 15.65 8.43
N ARG A 72 -1.67 16.71 9.26
CA ARG A 72 -2.74 17.05 10.22
C ARG A 72 -4.05 17.46 9.56
N GLY A 73 -3.99 18.10 8.39
CA GLY A 73 -5.12 18.79 7.77
C GLY A 73 -5.83 19.75 8.72
N ASN A 74 -7.16 19.65 8.74
CA ASN A 74 -8.05 20.35 9.67
C ASN A 74 -8.00 19.79 11.11
N GLY A 75 -7.21 18.75 11.38
CA GLY A 75 -7.13 18.07 12.67
C GLY A 75 -8.33 17.20 13.03
N HIS A 76 -9.28 17.00 12.10
CA HIS A 76 -10.53 16.27 12.32
C HIS A 76 -10.75 15.19 11.25
N CYS A 77 -11.34 14.08 11.65
CA CYS A 77 -11.74 13.01 10.74
C CYS A 77 -12.90 13.49 9.86
N GLU A 78 -12.77 13.39 8.55
CA GLU A 78 -13.81 13.85 7.62
C GLU A 78 -15.08 12.98 7.67
N ILE A 79 -14.97 11.77 8.23
CA ILE A 79 -16.06 10.80 8.29
C ILE A 79 -16.89 10.96 9.57
N CYS A 80 -16.25 11.03 10.74
CA CYS A 80 -16.93 11.10 12.04
C CYS A 80 -16.72 12.42 12.79
N GLN A 81 -15.98 13.37 12.21
CA GLN A 81 -15.70 14.70 12.78
C GLN A 81 -14.97 14.68 14.13
N MET A 82 -14.43 13.53 14.54
CA MET A 82 -13.59 13.41 15.75
C MET A 82 -12.16 13.90 15.51
N GLN A 83 -11.47 14.31 16.55
CA GLN A 83 -10.07 14.74 16.47
C GLN A 83 -9.14 13.60 16.03
N LEU A 84 -8.19 13.91 15.15
CA LEU A 84 -7.17 12.97 14.71
C LEU A 84 -6.04 12.89 15.74
N THR A 85 -5.46 11.70 15.86
CA THR A 85 -4.27 11.45 16.69
C THR A 85 -3.04 11.31 15.79
N HIS A 86 -1.95 11.97 16.17
CA HIS A 86 -0.65 11.83 15.51
C HIS A 86 0.04 10.54 15.95
N LYS A 87 0.51 9.74 14.99
CA LYS A 87 1.31 8.53 15.27
C LYS A 87 2.78 8.92 15.43
N GLU A 88 3.15 9.26 16.66
CA GLU A 88 4.54 9.54 17.02
C GLU A 88 5.36 8.25 17.10
N GLU A 89 6.63 8.34 16.72
CA GLU A 89 7.62 7.30 16.97
C GLU A 89 8.04 7.44 18.45
N LYS A 90 7.65 6.47 19.29
CA LYS A 90 7.93 6.48 20.73
C LYS A 90 9.16 5.65 21.05
#